data_AF-A0AAN0RDY5-F1
#
_entry.id   AF-A0AAN0RDY5-F1
#
_cell.length_a   1.000
_cell.length_b   1.000
_cell.length_c   1.000
_cell.angle_alpha   90.00
_cell.angle_beta   90.00
_cell.angle_gamma   90.00
#
_symmetry.space_group_name_H-M   'P 1'
#
loop_
_entity.id
_entity.type
_entity.pdbx_description
1 polymer ?
#
loop_
_entity_poly.entity_id
_entity_poly.type
_entity_poly.pdbx_seq_one_letter_code
_entity_poly.pdbx_strand_id
1 'polypeptide(L)'
;MPPTKYKYRDDNQISAPSNNKLIPKERQIFARNLQAARKAARITQGEMGKLAGMAQPFISEIENGKTTVSLDNAANLAAAVGQPLYKLLTP
;
A
#
# COMPACT_ATOMS: atom_id res chain seq x y z
N MET A 1 6.79 -0.04 -51.77
CA MET A 1 6.53 1.41 -51.56
C MET A 1 6.87 1.75 -50.12
N PRO A 2 7.72 2.74 -49.83
CA PRO A 2 7.93 3.20 -48.45
C PRO A 2 7.11 4.46 -48.14
N PRO A 3 6.49 4.53 -46.96
CA PRO A 3 6.27 5.82 -46.30
C PRO A 3 6.62 5.75 -44.80
N THR A 4 6.98 6.81 -44.07
CA THR A 4 7.65 8.08 -44.31
C THR A 4 8.14 8.52 -42.92
N LYS A 5 9.30 9.18 -42.86
CA LYS A 5 9.93 9.91 -41.74
C LYS A 5 8.99 10.40 -40.63
N TYR A 6 9.31 10.07 -39.36
CA TYR A 6 9.21 11.05 -38.27
C TYR A 6 10.42 10.95 -37.33
N LYS A 7 11.02 12.13 -37.12
CA LYS A 7 12.19 12.42 -36.29
C LYS A 7 11.81 12.46 -34.79
N TYR A 8 12.80 12.24 -33.92
CA TYR A 8 12.76 12.35 -32.46
C TYR A 8 11.92 13.54 -31.94
N ARG A 9 11.14 13.32 -30.87
CA ARG A 9 10.56 14.36 -30.02
C ARG A 9 10.68 13.96 -28.55
N ASP A 10 11.64 14.62 -27.90
CA ASP A 10 11.69 15.15 -26.54
C ASP A 10 11.22 14.30 -25.35
N ASP A 11 12.22 14.05 -24.51
CA ASP A 11 12.15 13.65 -23.11
C ASP A 11 11.29 14.63 -22.31
N ASN A 12 9.99 14.35 -22.23
CA ASN A 12 9.18 14.79 -21.11
C ASN A 12 7.98 13.85 -20.98
N GLN A 13 8.19 12.71 -20.32
CA GLN A 13 7.07 11.90 -19.83
C GLN A 13 6.30 12.75 -18.82
N ILE A 14 5.23 13.37 -19.32
CA ILE A 14 4.17 13.99 -18.54
C ILE A 14 3.76 12.97 -17.48
N SER A 15 4.15 13.26 -16.24
CA SER A 15 3.67 12.57 -15.06
C SER A 15 2.15 12.64 -15.11
N ALA A 16 1.52 11.46 -15.24
CA ALA A 16 0.07 11.34 -15.26
C ALA A 16 -0.51 12.12 -14.06
N PRO A 17 -1.59 12.89 -14.25
CA PRO A 17 -2.11 13.78 -13.24
C PRO A 17 -2.41 13.00 -11.96
N SER A 18 -1.94 13.54 -10.83
CA SER A 18 -2.24 13.08 -9.48
C SER A 18 -3.75 13.01 -9.33
N ASN A 19 -4.27 11.80 -9.48
CA ASN A 19 -5.68 11.49 -9.30
C ASN A 19 -5.97 11.69 -7.82
N ASN A 20 -6.40 12.90 -7.45
CA ASN A 20 -6.82 13.31 -6.11
C ASN A 20 -8.14 12.59 -5.76
N LYS A 21 -8.13 11.27 -5.85
CA LYS A 21 -9.20 10.38 -5.43
C LYS A 21 -9.08 10.34 -3.92
N LEU A 22 -10.01 11.02 -3.24
CA LEU A 22 -10.14 11.01 -1.79
C LEU A 22 -9.90 9.57 -1.30
N ILE A 23 -8.84 9.38 -0.52
CA ILE A 23 -8.49 8.06 0.01
C ILE A 23 -9.70 7.60 0.84
N PRO A 24 -10.26 6.40 0.59
CA PRO A 24 -11.40 5.91 1.35
C PRO A 24 -11.10 5.91 2.85
N LYS A 25 -12.07 6.35 3.66
CA LYS A 25 -11.92 6.47 5.12
C LYS A 25 -11.50 5.14 5.75
N GLU A 26 -12.04 4.04 5.25
CA GLU A 26 -11.76 2.67 5.68
C GLU A 26 -10.28 2.32 5.48
N ARG A 27 -9.66 2.80 4.38
CA ARG A 27 -8.23 2.60 4.11
C ARG A 27 -7.37 3.37 5.09
N GLN A 28 -7.77 4.59 5.45
CA GLN A 28 -7.05 5.39 6.45
C GLN A 28 -7.13 4.76 7.84
N ILE A 29 -8.33 4.28 8.22
CA ILE A 29 -8.55 3.56 9.49
C ILE A 29 -7.66 2.31 9.53
N PHE A 30 -7.71 1.50 8.47
CA PHE A 30 -6.89 0.28 8.36
C PHE A 30 -5.40 0.58 8.48
N ALA A 31 -4.89 1.54 7.71
CA ALA A 31 -3.48 1.92 7.69
C ALA A 31 -2.98 2.35 9.08
N ARG A 32 -3.71 3.26 9.73
CA ARG A 32 -3.40 3.76 11.06
C ARG A 32 -3.42 2.66 12.12
N ASN A 33 -4.47 1.84 12.11
CA ASN A 33 -4.66 0.80 13.11
C ASN A 33 -3.65 -0.33 12.94
N LEU A 34 -3.32 -0.72 11.70
CA LEU A 34 -2.27 -1.69 11.40
C LEU A 34 -0.91 -1.20 11.90
N GLN A 35 -0.56 0.07 11.63
CA GLN A 35 0.68 0.65 12.13
C GLN A 35 0.74 0.64 13.66
N ALA A 36 -0.36 1.01 14.33
CA ALA A 36 -0.46 0.99 15.78
C ALA A 36 -0.29 -0.43 16.35
N ALA A 37 -0.98 -1.42 15.76
CA ALA A 37 -0.87 -2.82 16.15
C ALA A 37 0.55 -3.35 15.96
N ARG A 38 1.21 -3.03 14.84
CA ARG A 38 2.60 -3.41 14.59
C ARG A 38 3.55 -2.82 15.66
N LYS A 39 3.40 -1.54 15.98
CA LYS A 39 4.19 -0.88 17.03
C LYS A 39 3.94 -1.51 18.40
N ALA A 40 2.70 -1.86 18.73
CA ALA A 40 2.35 -2.55 19.96
C ALA A 40 2.96 -3.97 20.03
N ALA A 41 3.02 -4.66 18.90
CA ALA A 41 3.71 -5.95 18.75
C ALA A 41 5.25 -5.84 18.77
N ARG A 42 5.80 -4.62 18.77
CA ARG A 42 7.25 -4.32 18.80
C ARG A 42 8.04 -4.93 17.63
N ILE A 43 7.42 -5.02 16.46
CA ILE A 43 8.08 -5.50 15.24
C ILE A 43 8.28 -4.36 14.23
N THR A 44 9.33 -4.46 13.44
CA THR A 44 9.63 -3.59 12.31
C THR A 44 8.71 -3.87 11.13
N GLN A 45 8.65 -2.95 10.15
CA GLN A 45 7.91 -3.18 8.91
C GLN A 45 8.50 -4.36 8.11
N GLY A 46 9.82 -4.57 8.17
CA GLY A 46 10.47 -5.71 7.53
C GLY A 46 10.09 -7.04 8.15
N GLU A 47 10.01 -7.11 9.48
CA GLU A 47 9.54 -8.31 10.19
C GLU A 47 8.06 -8.60 9.91
N MET A 48 7.20 -7.57 9.94
CA MET A 48 5.79 -7.74 9.56
C MET A 48 5.65 -8.22 8.10
N GLY A 49 6.46 -7.69 7.19
CA GLY A 49 6.54 -8.15 5.81
C GLY A 49 6.90 -9.63 5.72
N LYS A 50 7.96 -10.07 6.43
CA LYS A 50 8.34 -11.50 6.49
C LYS A 50 7.22 -12.39 7.02
N LEU A 51 6.55 -11.97 8.10
CA LEU A 51 5.44 -12.72 8.70
C LEU A 51 4.21 -12.80 7.79
N ALA A 52 3.93 -11.72 7.03
CA ALA A 52 2.78 -11.63 6.14
C ALA A 52 3.06 -12.11 4.70
N GLY A 53 4.31 -12.51 4.38
CA GLY A 53 4.71 -12.89 3.03
C GLY A 53 4.76 -11.72 2.04
N MET A 54 5.10 -10.52 2.51
CA MET A 54 5.08 -9.26 1.74
C MET A 54 6.40 -8.50 1.82
N ALA A 55 6.72 -7.75 0.77
CA ALA A 55 7.90 -6.89 0.76
C ALA A 55 7.71 -5.66 1.67
N GLN A 56 8.76 -5.25 2.40
CA GLN A 56 8.72 -4.09 3.29
C GLN A 56 8.27 -2.78 2.61
N PRO A 57 8.65 -2.46 1.35
CA PRO A 57 8.12 -1.27 0.67
C PRO A 57 6.59 -1.30 0.54
N PHE A 58 5.99 -2.46 0.28
CA PHE A 58 4.54 -2.60 0.21
C PHE A 58 3.88 -2.34 1.57
N ILE A 59 4.49 -2.83 2.65
CA ILE A 59 4.06 -2.51 4.03
C ILE A 59 4.06 -1.00 4.27
N SER A 60 5.11 -0.31 3.86
CA SER A 60 5.20 1.16 4.00
C SER A 60 4.07 1.87 3.24
N GLU A 61 3.79 1.46 2.01
CA GLU A 61 2.70 2.05 1.21
C GLU A 61 1.32 1.80 1.84
N ILE A 62 1.11 0.64 2.47
CA ILE A 62 -0.12 0.33 3.21
C ILE A 62 -0.25 1.19 4.47
N GLU A 63 0.78 1.28 5.31
CA GLU A 63 0.74 2.09 6.55
C GLU A 63 0.55 3.59 6.26
N ASN A 64 0.93 4.05 5.06
CA ASN A 64 0.70 5.41 4.59
C ASN A 64 -0.62 5.56 3.79
N GLY A 65 -1.40 4.49 3.63
CA GLY A 65 -2.69 4.51 2.91
C GLY A 65 -2.58 4.77 1.39
N LYS A 66 -1.38 4.68 0.83
CA LYS A 66 -1.09 5.03 -0.58
C LYS A 66 -1.52 3.96 -1.57
N THR A 67 -1.62 2.71 -1.13
CA THR A 67 -2.03 1.58 -1.97
C THR A 67 -3.28 0.88 -1.46
N THR A 68 -3.99 0.21 -2.35
CA THR A 68 -5.07 -0.72 -1.99
C THR A 68 -4.50 -2.02 -1.45
N VAL A 69 -5.23 -2.66 -0.53
CA VAL A 69 -4.91 -3.99 0.00
C VAL A 69 -6.10 -4.91 -0.27
N SER A 70 -5.83 -6.12 -0.76
CA SER A 70 -6.87 -7.15 -0.88
C SER A 70 -7.29 -7.65 0.51
N LEU A 71 -8.48 -8.26 0.61
CA LEU A 71 -8.95 -8.78 1.89
C LEU A 71 -8.04 -9.88 2.44
N ASP A 72 -7.54 -10.77 1.58
CA ASP A 72 -6.61 -11.84 1.95
C ASP A 72 -5.30 -11.27 2.51
N ASN A 73 -4.74 -10.24 1.85
CA ASN A 73 -3.54 -9.56 2.34
C ASN A 73 -3.81 -8.83 3.66
N ALA A 74 -4.99 -8.22 3.81
CA ALA A 74 -5.38 -7.60 5.07
C ALA A 74 -5.48 -8.64 6.20
N ALA A 75 -6.01 -9.83 5.93
CA ALA A 75 -6.07 -10.94 6.88
C ALA A 75 -4.67 -11.43 7.27
N ASN A 76 -3.75 -11.59 6.31
CA ASN A 76 -2.35 -11.96 6.59
C ASN A 76 -1.63 -10.92 7.46
N LEU A 77 -1.84 -9.63 7.18
CA LEU A 77 -1.28 -8.54 7.98
C LEU A 77 -1.86 -8.52 9.40
N ALA A 78 -3.16 -8.76 9.53
CA ALA A 78 -3.82 -8.85 10.83
C ALA A 78 -3.25 -10.01 11.67
N ALA A 79 -3.06 -11.18 11.04
CA ALA A 79 -2.40 -12.32 11.68
C ALA A 79 -0.95 -12.01 12.09
N ALA A 80 -0.19 -11.31 11.23
CA ALA A 80 1.20 -10.93 11.52
C ALA A 80 1.35 -10.01 12.75
N VAL A 81 0.33 -9.19 13.05
CA VAL A 81 0.30 -8.32 14.24
C VAL A 81 -0.52 -8.89 15.39
N GLY A 82 -1.00 -10.13 15.28
CA GLY A 82 -1.78 -10.81 16.32
C GLY A 82 -3.14 -10.16 16.60
N GLN A 83 -3.79 -9.56 15.60
CA GLN A 83 -5.11 -8.95 15.74
C GLN A 83 -6.13 -9.61 14.81
N PRO A 84 -7.40 -9.73 15.23
CA PRO A 84 -8.46 -10.05 14.28
C PRO A 84 -8.69 -8.87 13.33
N LEU A 85 -8.94 -9.17 12.05
CA LEU A 85 -9.03 -8.15 10.99
C LEU A 85 -10.04 -7.03 11.27
N TYR A 86 -11.21 -7.36 11.83
CA TYR A 86 -12.26 -6.35 12.10
C TYR A 86 -11.78 -5.24 13.05
N LYS A 87 -10.85 -5.53 13.98
CA LYS A 87 -10.28 -4.51 14.87
C LYS A 87 -9.46 -3.48 14.10
N LEU A 88 -8.81 -3.90 13.01
CA LEU A 88 -8.05 -2.98 12.16
C LEU A 88 -8.98 -2.06 11.35
N LEU A 89 -10.25 -2.39 11.20
CA LEU A 89 -11.26 -1.58 10.49
C LEU A 89 -12.13 -0.74 11.44
N THR A 90 -11.89 -0.80 12.76
CA THR A 90 -12.67 -0.06 13.75
C THR A 90 -12.15 1.39 13.90
N PRO A 91 -13.00 2.43 13.77
CA PRO A 91 -12.58 3.84 13.83
C PRO A 91 -11.93 4.29 15.14
#